data_AF-A0A410UTI0-F1
#
_entry.id   AF-A0A410UTI0-F1
#
_cell.length_a   1.000
_cell.length_b   1.000
_cell.length_c   1.000
_cell.angle_alpha   90.00
_cell.angle_beta   90.00
_cell.angle_gamma   90.00
#
_symmetry.space_group_name_H-M   'P 1'
#
loop_
_entity.id
_entity.type
_entity.pdbx_description
1 polymer ?
#
loop_
_entity_poly.entity_id
_entity_poly.type
_entity_poly.pdbx_seq_one_letter_code
_entity_poly.pdbx_strand_id
1 'polypeptide(L)'
;MTRILLLLVLVTSAFCAYAQEPIRKFGIVLLQPDFVLQKRVPSVDALANYIRAIEGEIGGSIAQSEMKPISSGFVVVAVRPGQKSNVWLDFEPKLPAAVSESVVAKIRKVQPVTVREGPVVFAIKLGLWGGSEPAKTAPSPSEWQAAAQRAGRPLETSDLVEKIWRD
;
A
#
# COMPACT_ATOMS: atom_id res chain seq x y z
N MET A 1 8.21 -71.39 17.56
CA MET A 1 8.50 -70.90 16.19
C MET A 1 7.79 -69.57 16.01
N THR A 2 8.59 -68.51 16.01
CA THR A 2 8.25 -67.08 15.94
C THR A 2 7.62 -66.75 14.59
N ARG A 3 6.46 -66.08 14.57
CA ARG A 3 6.01 -65.34 13.37
C ARG A 3 5.57 -63.95 13.79
N ILE A 4 6.26 -63.01 13.16
CA ILE A 4 6.46 -61.62 13.54
C ILE A 4 5.22 -60.79 13.19
N LEU A 5 4.85 -59.94 14.16
CA LEU A 5 3.87 -58.87 14.06
C LEU A 5 4.31 -57.87 12.97
N LEU A 6 3.48 -57.65 11.95
CA LEU A 6 3.71 -56.61 10.94
C LEU A 6 2.89 -55.37 11.35
N LEU A 7 3.52 -54.49 12.12
CA LEU A 7 3.00 -53.17 12.49
C LEU A 7 3.23 -52.20 11.33
N LEU A 8 2.17 -51.92 10.57
CA LEU A 8 2.17 -50.94 9.49
C LEU A 8 1.94 -49.54 10.10
N VAL A 9 3.02 -48.82 10.40
CA VAL A 9 2.95 -47.42 10.87
C VAL A 9 2.73 -46.52 9.65
N LEU A 10 1.47 -46.13 9.42
CA LEU A 10 1.09 -45.07 8.49
C LEU A 10 1.48 -43.72 9.11
N VAL A 11 2.65 -43.19 8.74
CA VAL A 11 3.03 -41.81 9.02
C VAL A 11 2.22 -40.91 8.08
N THR A 12 1.08 -40.41 8.56
CA THR A 12 0.32 -39.36 7.87
C THR A 12 1.07 -38.04 8.02
N SER A 13 1.85 -37.66 7.02
CA SER A 13 2.43 -36.33 6.89
C SER A 13 1.30 -35.31 6.72
N ALA A 14 0.86 -34.69 7.82
CA ALA A 14 0.00 -33.52 7.77
C ALA A 14 0.83 -32.36 7.19
N PHE A 15 0.75 -32.17 5.87
CA PHE A 15 1.21 -30.93 5.25
C PHE A 15 0.28 -29.81 5.70
N CYS A 16 0.69 -29.07 6.74
CA CYS A 16 0.11 -27.76 7.02
C CYS A 16 0.36 -26.88 5.79
N ALA A 17 -0.65 -26.71 4.95
CA ALA A 17 -0.64 -25.70 3.91
C ALA A 17 -0.54 -24.33 4.60
N TYR A 18 0.64 -23.72 4.58
CA TYR A 18 0.80 -22.33 5.00
C TYR A 18 -0.01 -21.46 4.04
N ALA A 19 -1.12 -20.92 4.52
CA ALA A 19 -1.86 -19.92 3.79
C ALA A 19 -0.94 -18.71 3.60
N GLN A 20 -0.61 -18.42 2.35
CA GLN A 20 0.23 -17.27 2.03
C GLN A 20 -0.48 -15.99 2.48
N GLU A 21 0.23 -15.15 3.23
CA GLU A 21 -0.31 -13.88 3.68
C GLU A 21 -0.75 -13.02 2.48
N PRO A 22 -1.97 -12.46 2.50
CA PRO A 22 -2.47 -11.66 1.38
C PRO A 22 -1.60 -10.44 1.07
N ILE A 23 -0.95 -9.88 2.10
CA ILE A 23 -0.09 -8.70 2.00
C ILE A 23 1.17 -8.91 2.83
N ARG A 24 2.32 -8.51 2.27
CA ARG A 24 3.56 -8.28 2.98
C ARG A 24 3.92 -6.79 2.90
N LYS A 25 4.20 -6.16 4.03
CA LYS A 25 4.70 -4.77 4.09
C LYS A 25 6.23 -4.76 4.09
N PHE A 26 6.81 -3.91 3.24
CA PHE A 26 8.25 -3.70 3.17
C PHE A 26 8.70 -2.36 3.75
N GLY A 27 7.80 -1.38 3.84
CA GLY A 27 8.12 -0.10 4.50
C GLY A 27 7.18 1.03 4.15
N ILE A 28 7.47 2.20 4.72
CA ILE A 28 6.81 3.47 4.42
C ILE A 28 7.84 4.38 3.75
N VAL A 29 7.45 5.01 2.64
CA VAL A 29 8.23 6.04 1.96
C VAL A 29 7.60 7.38 2.24
N LEU A 30 8.32 8.24 2.97
CA LEU A 30 7.94 9.63 3.16
C LEU A 30 8.40 10.41 1.94
N LEU A 31 7.47 11.05 1.23
CA LEU A 31 7.76 11.73 -0.04
C LEU A 31 8.04 13.23 0.16
N GLN A 32 8.24 13.61 1.42
CA GLN A 32 8.58 14.95 1.86
C GLN A 32 9.60 14.85 2.99
N PRO A 33 10.48 15.84 3.15
CA PRO A 33 11.41 15.88 4.27
C PRO A 33 10.70 15.91 5.64
N ASP A 34 11.31 15.31 6.66
CA ASP A 34 10.75 15.22 8.01
C ASP A 34 10.37 16.60 8.59
N PHE A 35 11.19 17.62 8.36
CA PHE A 35 10.89 18.98 8.84
C PHE A 35 9.64 19.59 8.20
N VAL A 36 9.29 19.17 6.98
CA VAL A 36 8.03 19.58 6.32
C VAL A 36 6.87 18.85 6.97
N LEU A 37 6.99 17.54 7.17
CA LEU A 37 5.93 16.73 7.77
C LEU A 37 5.62 17.19 9.20
N GLN A 38 6.63 17.41 10.04
CA GLN A 38 6.47 17.85 11.43
C GLN A 38 5.72 19.18 11.56
N LYS A 39 5.86 20.08 10.58
CA LYS A 39 5.10 21.34 10.54
C LYS A 39 3.65 21.14 10.11
N ARG A 40 3.39 20.16 9.24
CA ARG A 40 2.09 19.95 8.60
C ARG A 40 1.16 19.02 9.37
N VAL A 41 1.70 18.04 10.11
CA VAL A 41 0.89 17.10 10.92
C VAL A 41 0.86 17.52 12.39
N PRO A 42 -0.23 17.23 13.13
CA PRO A 42 -0.32 17.58 14.55
C PRO A 42 0.70 16.82 15.42
N SER A 43 1.06 15.60 15.03
CA SER A 43 2.14 14.81 15.63
C SER A 43 2.55 13.66 14.71
N VAL A 44 3.74 13.09 14.95
CA VAL A 44 4.20 11.86 14.29
C VAL A 44 3.23 10.71 14.57
N ASP A 45 2.72 10.60 15.79
CA ASP A 45 1.75 9.57 16.18
C ASP A 45 0.44 9.69 15.40
N ALA A 46 -0.04 10.91 15.15
CA ALA A 46 -1.26 11.10 14.37
C ALA A 46 -1.10 10.61 12.93
N LEU A 47 0.05 10.88 12.31
CA LEU A 47 0.36 10.38 10.98
C LEU A 47 0.51 8.85 10.99
N ALA A 48 1.22 8.29 11.99
CA ALA A 48 1.40 6.84 12.14
C ALA A 48 0.07 6.11 12.36
N ASN A 49 -0.85 6.68 13.15
CA ASN A 49 -2.19 6.14 13.36
C ASN A 49 -2.99 6.10 12.06
N TYR A 50 -2.92 7.18 11.27
CA TYR A 50 -3.57 7.25 9.97
C TYR A 50 -3.01 6.23 8.98
N ILE A 51 -1.67 6.09 8.92
CA ILE A 51 -1.02 5.07 8.09
C ILE A 51 -1.49 3.66 8.50
N ARG A 52 -1.54 3.34 9.80
CA ARG A 52 -2.00 2.03 10.28
C ARG A 52 -3.46 1.76 9.95
N ALA A 53 -4.34 2.76 10.03
CA ALA A 53 -5.74 2.62 9.63
C ALA A 53 -5.86 2.28 8.13
N ILE A 54 -5.06 2.95 7.29
CA ILE A 54 -4.99 2.66 5.86
C ILE A 54 -4.45 1.25 5.60
N GLU A 55 -3.39 0.83 6.28
CA GLU A 55 -2.83 -0.53 6.18
C GLU A 55 -3.91 -1.59 6.48
N GLY A 56 -4.74 -1.35 7.51
CA GLY A 56 -5.86 -2.22 7.85
C GLY A 56 -6.89 -2.33 6.72
N GLU A 57 -7.29 -1.21 6.12
CA GLU A 57 -8.25 -1.20 5.00
C GLU A 57 -7.70 -1.87 3.74
N ILE A 58 -6.40 -1.69 3.44
CA ILE A 58 -5.75 -2.40 2.32
C ILE A 58 -5.76 -3.91 2.60
N GLY A 59 -5.31 -4.31 3.79
CA GLY A 59 -5.29 -5.71 4.24
C GLY A 59 -6.65 -6.37 4.11
N GLY A 60 -7.69 -5.73 4.65
CA GLY A 60 -9.08 -6.20 4.55
C GLY A 60 -9.54 -6.31 3.10
N SER A 61 -9.30 -5.29 2.28
CA SER A 61 -9.73 -5.29 0.87
C SER A 61 -9.06 -6.38 0.05
N ILE A 62 -7.76 -6.63 0.24
CA ILE A 62 -7.03 -7.67 -0.50
C ILE A 62 -7.42 -9.06 -0.02
N ALA A 63 -7.60 -9.26 1.28
CA ALA A 63 -7.99 -10.55 1.85
C ALA A 63 -9.42 -10.97 1.43
N GLN A 64 -10.33 -10.01 1.28
CA GLN A 64 -11.72 -10.24 0.85
C GLN A 64 -11.87 -10.41 -0.67
N SER A 65 -10.84 -10.08 -1.45
CA SER A 65 -10.88 -10.21 -2.90
C SER A 65 -10.82 -11.68 -3.31
N GLU A 66 -11.75 -12.10 -4.18
CA GLU A 66 -11.69 -13.42 -4.83
C GLU A 66 -10.48 -13.53 -5.76
N MET A 67 -10.05 -12.40 -6.34
CA MET A 67 -8.83 -12.31 -7.12
C MET A 67 -7.62 -12.24 -6.20
N LYS A 68 -6.63 -13.10 -6.46
CA LYS A 68 -5.36 -13.17 -5.70
C LYS A 68 -4.17 -12.76 -6.57
N PRO A 69 -4.09 -11.49 -7.01
CA PRO A 69 -3.03 -11.06 -7.91
C PRO A 69 -1.67 -11.12 -7.21
N ILE A 70 -0.71 -11.78 -7.82
CA ILE A 70 0.69 -11.71 -7.41
C ILE A 70 1.25 -10.41 -8.00
N SER A 71 1.52 -9.43 -7.14
CA SER A 71 1.96 -8.11 -7.57
C SER A 71 2.66 -7.37 -6.43
N SER A 72 3.55 -6.45 -6.76
CA SER A 72 4.27 -5.66 -5.78
C SER A 72 4.31 -4.20 -6.21
N GLY A 73 4.26 -3.29 -5.24
CA GLY A 73 4.26 -1.86 -5.55
C GLY A 73 3.97 -0.97 -4.37
N PHE A 74 3.30 0.13 -4.67
CA PHE A 74 3.02 1.21 -3.74
C PHE A 74 1.55 1.58 -3.74
N VAL A 75 1.03 1.79 -2.54
CA VAL A 75 -0.17 2.58 -2.31
C VAL A 75 0.27 3.98 -1.89
N VAL A 76 0.02 4.97 -2.75
CA VAL A 76 0.40 6.37 -2.51
C VAL A 76 -0.82 7.12 -1.98
N VAL A 77 -0.66 7.83 -0.88
CA VAL A 77 -1.73 8.61 -0.26
C VAL A 77 -1.26 10.05 -0.09
N ALA A 78 -2.09 10.98 -0.56
CA ALA A 78 -1.95 12.40 -0.25
C ALA A 78 -3.12 12.85 0.62
N VAL A 79 -2.83 13.74 1.58
CA VAL A 79 -3.82 14.41 2.41
C VAL A 79 -3.58 15.91 2.31
N ARG A 80 -4.63 16.67 1.98
CA ARG A 80 -4.61 18.13 1.91
C ARG A 80 -5.43 18.74 3.07
N PRO A 81 -5.20 20.02 3.41
CA PRO A 81 -6.01 20.71 4.41
C PRO A 81 -7.51 20.58 4.14
N GLY A 82 -8.30 20.56 5.22
CA GLY A 82 -9.74 20.29 5.14
C GLY A 82 -10.10 18.80 5.12
N GLN A 83 -9.20 17.92 5.57
CA GLN A 83 -9.41 16.47 5.68
C GLN A 83 -9.85 15.81 4.37
N LYS A 84 -9.21 16.21 3.27
CA LYS A 84 -9.44 15.59 1.96
C LYS A 84 -8.23 14.71 1.63
N SER A 85 -8.46 13.49 1.17
CA SER A 85 -7.41 12.57 0.76
C SER A 85 -7.58 12.13 -0.70
N ASN A 86 -6.48 11.73 -1.32
CA ASN A 86 -6.48 11.07 -2.61
C ASN A 86 -5.46 9.93 -2.62
N VAL A 87 -5.68 8.96 -3.51
CA VAL A 87 -4.96 7.69 -3.52
C VAL A 87 -4.57 7.34 -4.94
N TRP A 88 -3.33 6.91 -5.12
CA TRP A 88 -2.82 6.36 -6.38
C TRP A 88 -2.17 5.00 -6.13
N LEU A 89 -2.21 4.14 -7.13
CA LEU A 89 -1.62 2.81 -7.07
C LEU A 89 -0.52 2.69 -8.13
N ASP A 90 0.66 2.25 -7.71
CA ASP A 90 1.81 1.98 -8.59
C ASP A 90 2.29 0.55 -8.33
N PHE A 91 1.65 -0.41 -9.01
CA PHE A 91 1.88 -1.84 -8.85
C PHE A 91 2.36 -2.47 -10.15
N GLU A 92 3.29 -3.41 -10.02
CA GLU A 92 3.83 -4.20 -11.12
C GLU A 92 3.82 -5.70 -10.72
N PRO A 93 3.09 -6.56 -11.46
CA PRO A 93 2.13 -6.23 -12.53
C PRO A 93 0.97 -5.35 -12.04
N LYS A 94 0.32 -4.61 -12.94
CA LYS A 94 -0.84 -3.77 -12.61
C LYS A 94 -1.95 -4.61 -11.98
N LEU A 95 -2.59 -4.09 -10.94
CA LEU A 95 -3.72 -4.77 -10.30
C LEU A 95 -4.94 -4.81 -11.25
N PRO A 96 -5.76 -5.88 -11.18
CA PRO A 96 -7.06 -5.91 -11.83
C PRO A 96 -7.92 -4.74 -11.38
N ALA A 97 -8.73 -4.18 -12.29
CA ALA A 97 -9.55 -2.99 -12.04
C ALA A 97 -10.41 -3.12 -10.78
N ALA A 98 -11.12 -4.24 -10.63
CA ALA A 98 -11.96 -4.52 -9.46
C ALA A 98 -11.18 -4.48 -8.14
N VAL A 99 -9.96 -5.02 -8.11
CA VAL A 99 -9.10 -5.00 -6.93
C VAL A 99 -8.62 -3.58 -6.64
N SER A 100 -8.11 -2.88 -7.65
CA SER A 100 -7.64 -1.50 -7.49
C SER A 100 -8.74 -0.54 -7.02
N GLU A 101 -9.95 -0.66 -7.59
CA GLU A 101 -11.09 0.18 -7.25
C GLU A 101 -11.57 -0.10 -5.82
N SER A 102 -11.63 -1.38 -5.42
CA SER A 102 -11.99 -1.75 -4.05
C SER A 102 -11.00 -1.17 -3.03
N VAL A 103 -9.70 -1.33 -3.26
CA VAL A 103 -8.65 -0.79 -2.38
C VAL A 103 -8.78 0.72 -2.26
N VAL A 104 -8.87 1.44 -3.39
CA VAL A 104 -9.02 2.91 -3.40
C VAL A 104 -10.29 3.33 -2.66
N ALA A 105 -11.42 2.66 -2.90
CA ALA A 105 -12.69 2.97 -2.26
C ALA A 105 -12.66 2.75 -0.73
N LYS A 106 -11.95 1.72 -0.25
CA LYS A 106 -11.77 1.44 1.18
C LYS A 106 -10.90 2.49 1.86
N ILE A 107 -9.76 2.83 1.26
CA ILE A 107 -8.85 3.87 1.78
C ILE A 107 -9.56 5.23 1.86
N ARG A 108 -10.35 5.60 0.84
CA ARG A 108 -11.09 6.87 0.81
C ARG A 108 -12.13 7.02 1.92
N LYS A 109 -12.54 5.93 2.58
CA LYS A 109 -13.44 5.95 3.73
C LYS A 109 -12.72 6.19 5.06
N VAL A 110 -11.39 6.06 5.09
CA VAL A 110 -10.60 6.38 6.28
C VAL A 110 -10.60 7.89 6.49
N GLN A 111 -11.00 8.33 7.68
CA GLN A 111 -10.97 9.74 8.05
C GLN A 111 -9.53 10.29 7.89
N PRO A 112 -9.29 11.27 7.01
CA PRO A 112 -7.94 11.79 6.80
C PRO A 112 -7.40 12.48 8.04
N VAL A 113 -6.12 12.25 8.35
CA VAL A 113 -5.41 12.99 9.39
C VAL A 113 -5.51 14.50 9.13
N THR A 114 -5.61 15.30 10.20
CA THR A 114 -5.57 16.75 10.05
C THR A 114 -4.20 17.18 9.53
N VAL A 115 -4.19 17.98 8.47
CA VAL A 115 -2.99 18.53 7.86
C VAL A 115 -3.13 20.05 7.73
N ARG A 116 -2.02 20.77 7.93
CA ARG A 116 -1.90 22.24 7.84
C ARG A 116 -0.83 22.61 6.81
N GLU A 117 -0.86 23.85 6.31
CA GLU A 117 0.22 24.46 5.51
C GLU A 117 0.62 23.75 4.19
N GLY A 118 -0.24 22.86 3.68
CA GLY A 118 -0.05 22.18 2.39
C GLY A 118 -0.25 20.67 2.49
N PRO A 119 -0.07 19.92 1.39
CA PRO A 119 -0.34 18.49 1.39
C PRO A 119 0.73 17.69 2.15
N VAL A 120 0.33 16.53 2.67
CA VAL A 120 1.21 15.49 3.19
C VAL A 120 1.06 14.26 2.31
N VAL A 121 2.17 13.72 1.83
CA VAL A 121 2.22 12.65 0.83
C VAL A 121 3.19 11.57 1.30
N PHE A 122 2.71 10.33 1.32
CA PHE A 122 3.50 9.15 1.67
C PHE A 122 3.07 7.97 0.82
N ALA A 123 3.90 6.92 0.81
CA ALA A 123 3.57 5.67 0.16
C ALA A 123 3.84 4.47 1.07
N ILE A 124 3.00 3.44 0.94
CA ILE A 124 3.14 2.16 1.62
C ILE A 124 3.68 1.17 0.60
N LYS A 125 4.87 0.61 0.85
CA LYS A 125 5.55 -0.36 -0.02
C LYS A 125 5.09 -1.78 0.33
N LEU A 126 4.45 -2.45 -0.62
CA LEU A 126 3.72 -3.71 -0.38
C LEU A 126 4.04 -4.77 -1.45
N GLY A 127 3.93 -6.04 -1.05
CA GLY A 127 3.78 -7.20 -1.93
C GLY A 127 2.46 -7.90 -1.64
N LEU A 128 1.76 -8.33 -2.68
CA LEU A 128 0.48 -9.02 -2.59
C LEU A 128 0.65 -10.48 -2.98
N TRP A 129 0.02 -11.37 -2.21
CA TRP A 129 -0.02 -12.81 -2.47
C TRP A 129 1.36 -13.36 -2.91
N GLY A 130 2.38 -13.14 -2.09
CA GLY A 130 3.73 -13.66 -2.33
C GLY A 130 4.61 -12.79 -3.24
N GLY A 131 4.13 -11.61 -3.66
CA GLY A 131 4.96 -10.60 -4.32
C GLY A 131 6.19 -10.23 -3.50
N SER A 132 7.34 -10.11 -4.17
CA SER A 132 8.62 -9.71 -3.56
C SER A 132 8.68 -8.22 -3.27
N GLU A 133 9.74 -7.77 -2.60
CA GLU A 133 9.93 -6.33 -2.39
C GLU A 133 10.09 -5.59 -3.73
N PRO A 134 9.34 -4.49 -3.96
CA PRO A 134 9.54 -3.67 -5.15
C PRO A 134 10.98 -3.17 -5.27
N ALA A 135 11.58 -3.31 -6.46
CA ALA A 135 12.93 -2.80 -6.72
C ALA A 135 13.01 -1.27 -6.73
N LYS A 136 11.91 -0.60 -7.08
CA LYS A 136 11.81 0.87 -7.02
C LYS A 136 11.94 1.34 -5.57
N THR A 137 12.64 2.45 -5.37
CA THR A 137 12.81 3.09 -4.05
C THR A 137 11.68 4.06 -3.72
N ALA A 138 11.03 4.61 -4.74
CA ALA A 138 9.92 5.55 -4.64
C ALA A 138 8.83 5.21 -5.67
N PRO A 139 7.56 5.56 -5.39
CA PRO A 139 6.48 5.37 -6.33
C PRO A 139 6.59 6.34 -7.52
N SER A 140 6.07 5.92 -8.66
CA SER A 140 5.92 6.75 -9.84
C SER A 140 4.59 6.43 -10.53
N PRO A 141 3.43 6.82 -9.95
CA PRO A 141 2.13 6.58 -10.56
C PRO A 141 2.04 7.18 -11.97
N SER A 142 1.26 6.58 -12.86
CA SER A 142 1.18 7.03 -14.26
C SER A 142 0.72 8.49 -14.40
N GLU A 143 -0.16 8.97 -13.53
CA GLU A 143 -0.64 10.36 -13.52
C GLU A 143 0.48 11.34 -13.15
N TRP A 144 1.38 10.92 -12.26
CA TRP A 144 2.51 11.71 -11.79
C TRP A 144 3.52 11.87 -12.92
N GLN A 145 3.85 10.76 -13.59
CA GLN A 145 4.72 10.75 -14.77
C GLN A 145 4.17 11.68 -15.86
N ALA A 146 2.87 11.56 -16.17
CA ALA A 146 2.24 12.42 -17.17
C ALA A 146 2.26 13.91 -16.78
N ALA A 147 2.08 14.24 -15.50
CA ALA A 147 2.14 15.63 -15.03
C ALA A 147 3.56 16.21 -15.05
N ALA A 148 4.57 15.42 -14.68
CA ALA A 148 5.98 15.81 -14.75
C ALA A 148 6.42 16.02 -16.21
N GLN A 149 6.06 15.11 -17.13
CA GLN A 149 6.33 15.26 -18.55
C GLN A 149 5.71 16.54 -19.12
N ARG A 150 4.43 16.83 -18.80
CA ARG A 150 3.77 18.07 -19.22
C ARG A 150 4.40 19.33 -18.61
N ALA A 151 5.03 19.24 -17.45
CA ALA A 151 5.68 20.37 -16.82
C ALA A 151 7.06 20.69 -17.43
N GLY A 152 7.67 19.74 -18.15
CA GLY A 152 8.99 19.89 -18.77
C GLY A 152 10.14 20.04 -17.77
N ARG A 153 9.88 19.88 -16.47
CA ARG A 153 10.86 19.98 -15.38
C ARG A 153 10.46 19.06 -14.21
N PRO A 154 11.41 18.67 -13.35
CA PRO A 154 11.08 18.06 -12.06
C PRO A 154 10.15 18.98 -11.25
N LEU A 155 9.12 18.37 -10.66
CA LEU A 155 8.20 19.02 -9.74
C LEU A 155 8.44 18.48 -8.34
N GLU A 156 8.45 19.36 -7.35
CA GLU A 156 8.37 18.95 -5.95
C GLU A 156 7.08 18.18 -5.70
N THR A 157 7.11 17.18 -4.80
CA THR A 157 5.95 16.28 -4.60
C THR A 157 4.68 17.04 -4.23
N SER A 158 4.78 18.10 -3.43
CA SER A 158 3.61 18.93 -3.08
C SER A 158 2.99 19.58 -4.33
N ASP A 159 3.81 20.22 -5.17
CA ASP A 159 3.35 20.89 -6.39
C ASP A 159 2.77 19.89 -7.40
N LEU A 160 3.40 18.73 -7.52
CA LEU A 160 2.95 17.65 -8.37
C LEU A 160 1.56 17.19 -7.96
N VAL A 161 1.36 16.90 -6.67
CA VAL A 161 0.09 16.42 -6.12
C VAL A 161 -1.01 17.47 -6.26
N GLU A 162 -0.73 18.73 -5.97
CA GLU A 162 -1.70 19.82 -6.17
C GLU A 162 -2.13 19.92 -7.64
N LYS A 163 -1.20 19.78 -8.59
CA LYS A 163 -1.48 19.88 -10.03
C LYS A 163 -2.34 18.74 -10.57
N ILE A 164 -2.25 17.54 -9.99
CA ILE A 164 -3.01 16.36 -10.43
C ILE A 164 -4.25 16.09 -9.59
N TRP A 165 -4.50 16.92 -8.56
CA TRP A 165 -5.64 16.71 -7.69
C TRP A 165 -6.94 16.88 -8.48
N ARG A 166 -7.81 15.86 -8.44
CA ARG A 166 -9.18 15.92 -8.97
C ARG A 166 -10.13 15.88 -7.78
N ASP A 167 -11.06 16.83 -7.72
CA ASP A 167 -12.12 16.87 -6.71
C ASP A 167 -13.16 15.77 -6.94
#